data_AF-A0A0V0QYP7-F1
#
_entry.id   AF-A0A0V0QYP7-F1
#
_cell.length_a   1.000
_cell.length_b   1.000
_cell.length_c   1.000
_cell.angle_alpha   90.00
_cell.angle_beta   90.00
_cell.angle_gamma   90.00
#
_symmetry.space_group_name_H-M   'P 1'
#
loop_
_entity.id
_entity.type
_entity.pdbx_description
1 polymer ?
#
loop_
_entity_poly.entity_id
_entity_poly.type
_entity_poly.pdbx_seq_one_letter_code
_entity_poly.pdbx_strand_id
1 'polypeptide(L)'
;MVKKNIKKVTNGFSFKKVNKSENLKLKHWTPEEENLFFMLLGKFGLDFNLLEHYIQNKNRKQIMMKYNREDKQNPEKIDLALKNQLFSEKQGELETIYQEQHYKLLQQQKQLQEQFAL
;
A
#
# COMPACT_ATOMS: atom_id res chain seq x y z
N MET A 1 -51.89 38.41 4.85
CA MET A 1 -50.68 37.63 5.18
C MET A 1 -50.82 36.20 4.64
N VAL A 2 -50.22 35.88 3.49
CA VAL A 2 -50.25 34.52 2.94
C VAL A 2 -49.14 33.70 3.60
N LYS A 3 -49.50 32.72 4.42
CA LYS A 3 -48.54 31.78 5.01
C LYS A 3 -48.00 30.89 3.88
N LYS A 4 -46.76 31.13 3.44
CA LYS A 4 -46.04 30.22 2.54
C LYS A 4 -45.82 28.90 3.26
N ASN A 5 -46.61 27.91 2.90
CA ASN A 5 -46.48 26.55 3.40
C ASN A 5 -45.35 25.86 2.63
N ILE A 6 -44.10 26.10 3.04
CA ILE A 6 -42.93 25.43 2.48
C ILE A 6 -42.95 24.00 3.02
N LYS A 7 -43.61 23.10 2.31
CA LYS A 7 -43.47 21.65 2.55
C LYS A 7 -41.99 21.31 2.35
N LYS A 8 -41.28 21.02 3.44
CA LYS A 8 -39.95 20.38 3.33
C LYS A 8 -40.19 18.98 2.74
N VAL A 9 -39.94 18.82 1.45
CA VAL A 9 -39.94 17.51 0.78
C VAL A 9 -38.68 16.78 1.24
N THR A 10 -38.75 16.12 2.39
CA THR A 10 -37.72 15.16 2.81
C THR A 10 -38.05 13.82 2.17
N ASN A 11 -37.75 13.66 0.88
CA ASN A 11 -37.68 12.32 0.32
C ASN A 11 -36.51 11.63 1.02
N GLY A 12 -36.77 10.56 1.78
CA GLY A 12 -35.77 9.71 2.44
C GLY A 12 -34.82 8.96 1.49
N PHE A 13 -34.64 9.49 0.28
CA PHE A 13 -33.88 8.95 -0.84
C PHE A 13 -33.16 10.08 -1.59
N SER A 14 -32.47 10.95 -0.86
CA SER A 14 -31.60 11.95 -1.50
C SER A 14 -30.26 11.30 -1.83
N PHE A 15 -30.20 10.64 -2.99
CA PHE A 15 -28.92 10.33 -3.61
C PHE A 15 -28.39 11.64 -4.19
N LYS A 16 -27.27 12.15 -3.67
CA LYS A 16 -26.49 13.16 -4.39
C LYS A 16 -26.24 12.59 -5.78
N LYS A 17 -26.75 13.24 -6.83
CA LYS A 17 -26.44 12.90 -8.23
C LYS A 17 -24.97 13.23 -8.48
N VAL A 18 -24.07 12.37 -8.01
CA VAL A 18 -22.68 12.35 -8.49
C VAL A 18 -22.74 11.84 -9.92
N ASN A 19 -21.96 12.43 -10.82
CA ASN A 19 -21.91 12.01 -12.23
C ASN A 19 -21.65 10.50 -12.29
N LYS A 20 -22.60 9.75 -12.88
CA LYS A 20 -22.57 8.28 -12.92
C LYS A 20 -21.27 7.77 -13.57
N SER A 21 -20.77 8.47 -14.59
CA SER A 21 -19.53 8.12 -15.31
C SER A 21 -18.26 8.26 -14.44
N GLU A 22 -18.18 9.30 -13.60
CA GLU A 22 -17.05 9.52 -12.69
C GLU A 22 -17.05 8.48 -11.55
N ASN A 23 -18.23 8.18 -11.00
CA ASN A 23 -18.36 7.20 -9.93
C ASN A 23 -18.06 5.76 -10.39
N LEU A 24 -18.44 5.41 -11.63
CA LEU A 24 -18.14 4.11 -12.23
C LEU A 24 -16.63 3.90 -12.43
N LYS A 25 -15.90 4.92 -12.87
CA LYS A 25 -14.43 4.88 -13.02
C LYS A 25 -13.73 4.72 -11.67
N LEU A 26 -14.19 5.44 -10.64
CA LEU A 26 -13.64 5.35 -9.28
C LEU A 26 -13.91 3.99 -8.61
N LYS A 27 -14.93 3.23 -9.06
CA LYS A 27 -15.33 1.96 -8.47
C LYS A 27 -14.62 0.75 -9.08
N HIS A 28 -14.21 0.83 -10.34
CA HIS A 28 -13.55 -0.28 -11.02
C HIS A 28 -12.07 -0.35 -10.64
N TRP A 29 -11.59 -1.58 -10.42
CA TRP A 29 -10.17 -1.86 -10.21
C TRP A 29 -9.60 -2.35 -11.53
N THR A 30 -8.65 -1.62 -12.10
CA THR A 30 -7.95 -2.11 -13.29
C THR A 30 -6.92 -3.18 -12.87
N PRO A 31 -6.50 -4.06 -13.80
CA PRO A 31 -5.46 -5.05 -13.50
C PRO A 31 -4.15 -4.41 -13.00
N GLU A 32 -3.80 -3.23 -13.52
CA GLU A 32 -2.61 -2.48 -13.11
C GLU A 32 -2.75 -1.97 -11.67
N GLU A 33 -3.90 -1.39 -11.31
CA GLU A 33 -4.21 -0.95 -9.95
C GLU A 33 -4.22 -2.13 -8.96
N GLU A 34 -4.71 -3.29 -9.40
CA GLU A 34 -4.74 -4.50 -8.59
C GLU A 34 -3.33 -5.04 -8.32
N ASN A 35 -2.48 -5.11 -9.34
CA ASN A 35 -1.09 -5.52 -9.19
C ASN A 35 -0.34 -4.55 -8.26
N LEU A 36 -0.55 -3.24 -8.46
CA LEU A 36 0.01 -2.21 -7.60
C LEU A 36 -0.46 -2.37 -6.14
N PHE A 37 -1.74 -2.69 -5.91
CA PHE A 37 -2.27 -2.97 -4.58
C PHE A 37 -1.52 -4.12 -3.89
N PHE A 38 -1.35 -5.27 -4.55
CA PHE A 38 -0.64 -6.41 -3.94
C PHE A 38 0.84 -6.12 -3.70
N MET A 39 1.50 -5.40 -4.61
CA MET A 39 2.88 -4.95 -4.42
C MET A 39 3.02 -4.02 -3.21
N LEU A 40 2.13 -3.03 -3.08
CA LEU A 40 2.16 -2.08 -1.97
C LEU A 40 1.78 -2.75 -0.65
N LEU A 41 0.82 -3.67 -0.67
CA LEU A 41 0.44 -4.48 0.49
C LEU A 41 1.63 -5.31 1.00
N GLY A 42 2.41 -5.89 0.09
CA GLY A 42 3.64 -6.58 0.45
C GLY A 42 4.82 -5.66 0.81
N LYS A 43 4.76 -4.36 0.49
CA LYS A 43 5.85 -3.42 0.86
C LYS A 43 5.58 -2.69 2.17
N PHE A 44 4.33 -2.33 2.42
CA PHE A 44 3.92 -1.47 3.53
C PHE A 44 3.02 -2.18 4.54
N GLY A 45 2.55 -3.38 4.23
CA GLY A 45 1.59 -4.11 5.05
C GLY A 45 0.20 -3.46 5.02
N LEU A 46 -0.48 -3.46 6.17
CA LEU A 46 -1.88 -3.05 6.32
C LEU A 46 -2.10 -1.54 6.53
N ASP A 47 -1.09 -0.69 6.25
CA ASP A 47 -1.28 0.76 6.32
C ASP A 47 -2.00 1.31 5.10
N PHE A 48 -3.33 1.28 5.16
CA PHE A 48 -4.19 1.76 4.06
C PHE A 48 -4.10 3.27 3.81
N ASN A 49 -3.65 4.08 4.78
CA ASN A 49 -3.42 5.50 4.53
C ASN A 49 -2.21 5.67 3.62
N LEU A 50 -1.16 4.90 3.85
CA LEU A 50 0.03 4.94 3.02
C LEU A 50 -0.28 4.44 1.60
N LEU A 51 -1.02 3.34 1.48
CA LEU A 51 -1.47 2.82 0.18
C LEU A 51 -2.31 3.85 -0.62
N GLU A 52 -3.15 4.65 0.04
CA GLU A 52 -3.94 5.71 -0.62
C GLU A 52 -3.07 6.77 -1.30
N HIS A 53 -1.87 7.08 -0.76
CA HIS A 53 -0.97 8.04 -1.39
C HIS A 53 -0.33 7.50 -2.68
N TYR A 54 -0.17 6.18 -2.79
CA TYR A 54 0.43 5.53 -3.96
C TYR A 54 -0.60 5.16 -5.02
N ILE A 55 -1.79 4.70 -4.61
CA ILE A 55 -2.86 4.31 -5.54
C ILE A 55 -3.71 5.54 -5.86
N GLN A 56 -3.35 6.22 -6.95
CA GLN A 56 -4.08 7.39 -7.42
C GLN A 56 -5.55 7.04 -7.67
N ASN A 57 -6.45 7.97 -7.34
CA ASN A 57 -7.91 7.84 -7.55
C ASN A 57 -8.61 6.76 -6.71
N LYS A 58 -7.93 6.13 -5.75
CA LYS A 58 -8.56 5.22 -4.78
C LYS A 58 -8.42 5.77 -3.38
N ASN A 59 -9.54 5.90 -2.69
CA ASN A 59 -9.56 6.33 -1.30
C ASN A 59 -9.24 5.16 -0.37
N ARG A 60 -8.69 5.44 0.82
CA ARG A 60 -8.44 4.47 1.90
C ARG A 60 -9.59 3.50 2.11
N LYS A 61 -10.84 3.98 2.14
CA LYS A 61 -12.02 3.12 2.34
C LYS A 61 -12.19 2.10 1.21
N GLN A 62 -11.92 2.50 -0.03
CA GLN A 62 -12.00 1.61 -1.20
C GLN A 62 -10.89 0.56 -1.17
N ILE A 63 -9.69 0.95 -0.76
CA ILE A 63 -8.55 0.04 -0.57
C ILE A 63 -8.86 -0.99 0.51
N MET A 64 -9.38 -0.56 1.66
CA MET A 64 -9.83 -1.46 2.73
C MET A 64 -10.95 -2.41 2.26
N MET A 65 -11.90 -1.92 1.45
CA MET A 65 -12.94 -2.77 0.86
C MET A 65 -12.37 -3.80 -0.13
N LYS A 66 -11.35 -3.42 -0.92
CA LYS A 66 -10.64 -4.35 -1.81
C LYS A 66 -9.93 -5.42 -0.99
N TYR A 67 -9.19 -5.04 0.05
CA TYR A 67 -8.58 -6.00 0.99
C TYR A 67 -9.61 -6.99 1.55
N ASN A 68 -10.70 -6.51 2.15
CA ASN A 68 -11.74 -7.37 2.73
C ASN A 68 -12.41 -8.30 1.70
N ARG A 69 -12.46 -7.89 0.43
CA ARG A 69 -12.98 -8.71 -0.66
C ARG A 69 -11.97 -9.79 -1.05
N GLU A 70 -10.71 -9.42 -1.25
CA GLU A 70 -9.65 -10.36 -1.63
C GLU A 70 -9.35 -11.35 -0.51
N ASP A 71 -9.38 -10.93 0.74
CA ASP A 71 -9.22 -11.80 1.91
C ASP A 71 -10.29 -12.90 1.95
N LYS A 72 -11.52 -12.58 1.51
CA LYS A 72 -12.62 -13.56 1.41
C LYS A 72 -12.58 -14.41 0.14
N GLN A 73 -12.18 -13.82 -0.99
CA GLN A 73 -12.23 -14.50 -2.30
C GLN A 73 -10.96 -15.31 -2.57
N ASN A 74 -9.80 -14.76 -2.23
CA ASN A 74 -8.47 -15.25 -2.56
C ASN A 74 -7.48 -15.03 -1.38
N PRO A 75 -7.70 -15.65 -0.21
CA PRO A 75 -6.84 -15.45 0.96
C PRO A 75 -5.37 -15.79 0.69
N GLU A 76 -5.10 -16.79 -0.14
CA GLU A 76 -3.73 -17.20 -0.52
C GLU A 76 -2.94 -16.07 -1.20
N LYS A 77 -3.61 -15.22 -1.99
CA LYS A 77 -2.96 -14.11 -2.69
C LYS A 77 -2.56 -13.00 -1.72
N ILE A 78 -3.37 -12.77 -0.69
CA ILE A 78 -3.08 -11.82 0.39
C ILE A 78 -1.94 -12.34 1.26
N ASP A 79 -2.01 -13.62 1.66
CA ASP A 79 -0.96 -14.27 2.46
C ASP A 79 0.39 -14.27 1.72
N LEU A 80 0.40 -14.56 0.42
CA LEU A 80 1.60 -14.46 -0.40
C LEU A 80 2.18 -13.04 -0.44
N ALA A 81 1.34 -12.02 -0.63
CA ALA A 81 1.78 -10.63 -0.65
C ALA A 81 2.41 -10.22 0.69
N LEU A 82 1.78 -10.58 1.81
CA LEU A 82 2.28 -10.29 3.16
C LEU A 82 3.53 -11.10 3.51
N LYS A 83 3.65 -12.35 3.06
CA LYS A 83 4.88 -13.14 3.24
C LYS A 83 6.06 -12.54 2.47
N ASN A 84 5.83 -12.05 1.26
CA ASN A 84 6.87 -11.39 0.47
C ASN A 84 7.41 -10.13 1.15
N GLN A 85 6.62 -9.44 1.96
CA GLN A 85 7.09 -8.35 2.84
C GLN A 85 8.24 -8.83 3.72
N LEU A 86 8.01 -9.92 4.45
CA LEU A 86 8.98 -10.50 5.38
C LEU A 86 10.27 -10.93 4.67
N PHE A 87 10.18 -11.34 3.39
CA PHE A 87 11.37 -11.66 2.60
C PHE A 87 12.13 -10.41 2.14
N SER A 88 11.42 -9.36 1.69
CA SER A 88 12.06 -8.14 1.18
C SER A 88 12.79 -7.35 2.28
N GLU A 89 12.20 -7.28 3.48
CA GLU A 89 12.82 -6.66 4.65
C GLU A 89 14.06 -7.44 5.09
N LYS A 90 13.98 -8.77 5.14
CA LYS A 90 15.12 -9.62 5.47
C LYS A 90 16.26 -9.57 4.46
N GLN A 91 15.97 -9.39 3.17
CA GLN A 91 17.00 -9.26 2.14
C GLN A 91 17.81 -7.97 2.34
N GLY A 92 17.16 -6.84 2.62
CA GLY A 92 17.86 -5.57 2.86
C GLY A 92 18.72 -5.60 4.12
N GLU A 93 18.25 -6.25 5.19
CA GLU A 93 19.04 -6.46 6.42
C GLU A 93 20.27 -7.33 6.14
N LEU A 94 20.10 -8.46 5.44
CA LEU A 94 21.18 -9.36 5.08
C LEU A 94 22.22 -8.66 4.19
N GLU A 95 21.81 -7.92 3.16
CA GLU A 95 22.71 -7.16 2.29
C GLU A 95 23.55 -6.14 3.09
N THR A 96 22.92 -5.43 4.04
CA THR A 96 23.62 -4.47 4.91
C THR A 96 24.64 -5.17 5.80
N ILE A 97 24.28 -6.32 6.39
CA ILE A 97 25.20 -7.13 7.20
C ILE A 97 26.40 -7.61 6.39
N TYR A 98 26.18 -8.11 5.17
CA TYR A 98 27.27 -8.56 4.29
C TYR A 98 28.20 -7.40 3.91
N GLN A 99 27.65 -6.22 3.61
CA GLN A 99 28.42 -5.02 3.29
C GLN A 99 29.28 -4.56 4.47
N GLU A 100 28.70 -4.52 5.68
CA GLU A 100 29.42 -4.15 6.90
C GLU A 100 30.56 -5.11 7.24
N GLN A 101 30.31 -6.42 7.13
CA GLN A 101 31.34 -7.44 7.35
C GLN A 101 32.49 -7.29 6.35
N HIS A 102 32.16 -7.06 5.06
CA HIS A 102 33.16 -6.84 4.02
C HIS A 102 34.01 -5.59 4.28
N TYR A 103 33.38 -4.50 4.72
CA TYR A 103 34.10 -3.26 5.06
C TYR A 103 35.04 -3.46 6.26
N LYS A 104 34.59 -4.19 7.29
CA LYS A 104 35.45 -4.56 8.44
C LYS A 104 36.67 -5.36 8.01
N LEU A 105 36.49 -6.33 7.12
CA LEU A 105 37.59 -7.16 6.60
C LEU A 105 38.63 -6.32 5.87
N LEU A 106 38.19 -5.36 5.03
CA LEU A 106 39.09 -4.45 4.32
C LEU A 106 39.92 -3.57 5.28
N GLN A 107 39.29 -3.04 6.33
CA GLN A 107 40.00 -2.25 7.34
C GLN A 107 41.05 -3.09 8.08
N GLN A 108 40.71 -4.34 8.41
CA GLN A 108 41.64 -5.26 9.06
C GLN A 108 42.85 -5.57 8.16
N GLN A 109 42.63 -5.85 6.88
CA GLN A 109 43.71 -6.10 5.93
C GLN A 109 44.62 -4.88 5.77
N LYS A 110 44.04 -3.68 5.70
CA LYS A 110 44.79 -2.42 5.62
C LYS A 110 45.66 -2.20 6.86
N GLN A 111 45.10 -2.41 8.06
CA GLN A 111 45.85 -2.32 9.32
C GLN A 111 46.99 -3.33 9.38
N LEU A 112 46.77 -4.57 8.93
CA LEU A 112 47.81 -5.59 8.87
C LEU A 112 48.93 -5.17 7.90
N GLN A 113 48.58 -4.66 6.71
CA GLN A 113 49.57 -4.17 5.75
C GLN A 113 50.41 -3.02 6.32
N GLU A 114 49.82 -2.09 7.05
CA GLU A 114 50.52 -0.99 7.72
C GLU A 114 51.44 -1.50 8.84
N GLN A 115 51.03 -2.51 9.59
CA GLN A 115 51.85 -3.13 10.64
C GLN A 115 53.07 -3.89 10.11
N PHE A 116 52.96 -4.49 8.92
CA PHE A 116 54.08 -5.18 8.27
C PHE A 116 54.97 -4.25 7.41
N ALA A 117 54.60 -2.98 7.25
CA ALA A 117 55.36 -1.98 6.49
C ALA A 117 56.33 -1.13 7.35
N LEU A 118 56.37 -1.36 8.67
CA LEU A 118 57.31 -0.80 9.64
C LEU A 118 58.39 -1.83 9.99
#